data_AF-A0A1V1NZZ3-F1
#
_entry.id   AF-A0A1V1NZZ3-F1
#
_cell.length_a   1.000
_cell.length_b   1.000
_cell.length_c   1.000
_cell.angle_alpha   90.00
_cell.angle_beta   90.00
_cell.angle_gamma   90.00
#
_symmetry.space_group_name_H-M   'P 1'
#
loop_
_entity.id
_entity.type
_entity.pdbx_description
1 polymer ?
#
loop_
_entity_poly.entity_id
_entity_poly.type
_entity_poly.pdbx_seq_one_letter_code
_entity_poly.pdbx_strand_id
1 'polypeptide(L)'
;MDQIIGRKNEQSQLLKIYDSNQAEFLAIYGRRRVGKTFLIRHFFKDKGVYFELMGQHDSGYQIQLDHFYTALVKTFQPDIPVKKARKLERSIIDFNRVYQKMHA
;
A
#
# COMPACT_ATOMS: atom_id res chain seq x y z
N MET A 1 -21.66 1.56 -8.40
CA MET A 1 -20.79 0.76 -7.51
C MET A 1 -20.33 -0.45 -8.31
N ASP A 2 -19.03 -0.59 -8.55
CA ASP A 2 -18.50 -1.69 -9.35
C ASP A 2 -18.42 -2.95 -8.49
N GLN A 3 -19.34 -3.90 -8.66
CA GLN A 3 -19.33 -5.13 -7.86
C GLN A 3 -18.23 -6.10 -8.35
N ILE A 4 -17.42 -6.66 -7.44
CA ILE A 4 -16.45 -7.71 -7.80
C ILE A 4 -17.21 -9.03 -8.05
N ILE A 5 -17.18 -9.50 -9.31
CA ILE A 5 -17.80 -10.75 -9.73
C ILE A 5 -16.82 -11.93 -9.58
N GLY A 6 -17.30 -13.09 -9.14
CA GLY A 6 -16.55 -14.37 -9.19
C GLY A 6 -15.43 -14.56 -8.17
N ARG A 7 -15.20 -13.61 -7.26
CA ARG A 7 -14.11 -13.63 -6.26
C ARG A 7 -14.60 -13.83 -4.82
N LYS A 8 -15.62 -14.67 -4.62
CA LYS A 8 -16.25 -14.84 -3.29
C LYS A 8 -15.26 -15.40 -2.27
N ASN A 9 -14.46 -16.38 -2.67
CA ASN A 9 -13.50 -17.03 -1.78
C ASN A 9 -12.38 -16.08 -1.38
N GLU A 10 -11.80 -15.35 -2.33
CA GLU A 10 -10.74 -14.38 -2.06
C GLU A 10 -11.26 -13.21 -1.20
N GLN A 11 -12.47 -12.72 -1.46
CA GLN A 11 -13.08 -11.69 -0.60
C GLN A 11 -13.29 -12.18 0.83
N SER A 12 -13.68 -13.45 1.02
CA SER A 12 -13.81 -14.03 2.36
C SER A 12 -12.46 -14.15 3.07
N GLN A 13 -11.39 -14.52 2.36
CA GLN A 13 -10.03 -14.55 2.93
C GLN A 13 -9.55 -13.15 3.31
N LEU A 14 -9.78 -12.15 2.44
CA LEU A 14 -9.44 -10.76 2.72
C LEU A 14 -10.21 -10.20 3.92
N LEU A 15 -11.48 -10.59 4.09
CA LEU A 15 -12.28 -10.19 5.25
C LEU A 15 -11.73 -10.78 6.54
N LYS A 16 -11.38 -12.07 6.56
CA LYS A 16 -10.74 -12.71 7.73
C LYS A 16 -9.42 -12.03 8.12
N ILE A 17 -8.63 -11.65 7.13
CA ILE A 17 -7.36 -10.92 7.33
C ILE A 17 -7.63 -9.52 7.90
N TYR A 18 -8.62 -8.82 7.33
CA TYR A 18 -8.98 -7.47 7.77
C TYR A 18 -9.55 -7.43 9.19
N ASP A 19 -10.35 -8.43 9.57
CA ASP A 19 -10.97 -8.53 10.90
C ASP A 19 -9.99 -9.11 11.96
N SER A 20 -8.77 -9.48 11.57
CA SER A 20 -7.75 -9.98 12.49
C SER A 20 -7.25 -8.87 13.40
N ASN A 21 -7.11 -9.16 14.70
CA ASN A 21 -6.51 -8.25 15.68
C ASN A 21 -4.95 -8.31 15.67
N GLN A 22 -4.36 -8.95 14.67
CA GLN A 22 -2.91 -9.11 14.52
C GLN A 22 -2.42 -8.56 13.18
N ALA A 23 -1.12 -8.28 13.10
CA ALA A 23 -0.50 -7.88 11.84
C ALA A 23 -0.41 -9.09 10.90
N GLU A 24 -1.05 -8.98 9.73
CA GLU A 24 -1.13 -10.05 8.74
C GLU A 24 -0.21 -9.79 7.54
N PHE A 25 0.36 -10.87 6.99
CA PHE A 25 1.15 -10.82 5.75
C PHE A 25 0.47 -11.60 4.63
N LEU A 26 0.07 -10.89 3.57
CA LEU A 26 -0.64 -11.46 2.43
C LEU A 26 0.22 -11.43 1.16
N ALA A 27 0.49 -12.61 0.60
CA ALA A 27 1.10 -12.76 -0.72
C ALA A 27 0.04 -13.13 -1.78
N ILE A 28 -0.06 -12.35 -2.86
CA ILE A 28 -1.03 -12.58 -3.94
C ILE A 28 -0.30 -12.77 -5.26
N TYR A 29 -0.47 -13.95 -5.86
CA TYR A 29 0.18 -14.32 -7.12
C TYR A 29 -0.83 -14.77 -8.17
N GLY A 30 -0.38 -14.87 -9.42
CA GLY A 30 -1.21 -15.30 -10.55
C GLY A 30 -0.84 -14.60 -11.85
N ARG A 31 -1.48 -14.99 -12.96
CA ARG A 31 -1.20 -14.48 -14.32
C ARG A 31 -1.30 -12.95 -14.40
N ARG A 32 -0.55 -12.32 -15.31
CA ARG A 32 -0.69 -10.87 -15.59
C ARG A 32 -2.14 -10.58 -16.00
N ARG A 33 -2.67 -9.43 -15.57
CA ARG A 33 -4.02 -8.92 -15.93
C ARG A 33 -5.24 -9.67 -15.38
N VAL A 34 -5.09 -10.63 -14.46
CA VAL A 34 -6.26 -11.28 -13.80
C VAL A 34 -6.98 -10.41 -12.75
N GLY A 35 -6.66 -9.12 -12.64
CA GLY A 35 -7.33 -8.20 -11.73
C GLY A 35 -6.87 -8.23 -10.27
N LYS A 36 -5.65 -8.69 -9.96
CA LYS A 36 -5.13 -8.75 -8.57
C LYS A 36 -5.11 -7.38 -7.88
N THR A 37 -4.51 -6.38 -8.52
CA THR A 37 -4.47 -5.00 -8.00
C THR A 37 -5.87 -4.41 -7.88
N PHE A 38 -6.77 -4.72 -8.83
CA PHE A 38 -8.16 -4.29 -8.77
C PHE A 38 -8.89 -4.88 -7.55
N LEU A 39 -8.72 -6.17 -7.28
CA LEU A 39 -9.30 -6.85 -6.11
C LEU A 39 -8.91 -6.16 -4.80
N ILE A 40 -7.62 -5.89 -4.61
CA ILE A 40 -7.12 -5.24 -3.38
C ILE A 40 -7.61 -3.81 -3.27
N ARG A 41 -7.44 -2.98 -4.30
CA ARG A 41 -7.90 -1.59 -4.25
C ARG A 41 -9.39 -1.48 -4.01
N HIS A 42 -10.19 -2.34 -4.64
CA HIS A 42 -11.64 -2.31 -4.48
C HIS A 42 -12.07 -2.83 -3.11
N PHE A 43 -11.52 -3.95 -2.64
CA PHE A 43 -11.86 -4.51 -1.33
C PHE A 43 -11.58 -3.51 -0.20
N PHE A 44 -10.49 -2.76 -0.32
CA PHE A 44 -10.00 -1.89 0.74
C PHE A 44 -10.43 -0.42 0.64
N LYS A 45 -10.93 0.05 -0.52
CA LYS A 45 -11.20 1.48 -0.81
C LYS A 45 -11.72 2.35 0.35
N ASP A 46 -12.68 1.82 1.14
CA ASP A 46 -13.36 2.56 2.20
C ASP A 46 -13.10 2.00 3.62
N LYS A 47 -12.02 1.23 3.80
CA LYS A 47 -11.71 0.50 5.05
C LYS A 47 -10.52 1.05 5.85
N GLY A 48 -9.92 2.19 5.47
CA GLY A 48 -8.84 2.79 6.25
C GLY A 48 -7.81 3.60 5.46
N VAL A 49 -6.63 3.79 6.06
CA VAL A 49 -5.50 4.53 5.49
C VAL A 49 -4.64 3.58 4.66
N TYR A 50 -4.40 3.95 3.40
CA TYR A 50 -3.68 3.12 2.43
C TYR A 50 -2.37 3.74 1.98
N PHE A 51 -1.28 3.08 2.34
CA PHE A 51 -0.02 3.27 1.66
C PHE A 51 0.18 2.17 0.62
N GLU A 52 0.12 2.54 -0.64
CA GLU A 52 0.35 1.63 -1.77
C GLU A 52 1.61 2.08 -2.52
N LEU A 53 2.53 1.14 -2.75
CA LEU A 53 3.73 1.34 -3.53
C LEU A 53 3.75 0.37 -4.72
N MET A 54 4.08 0.89 -5.90
CA MET A 54 4.35 0.09 -7.08
C MET A 54 5.85 0.10 -7.35
N GLY A 55 6.47 -1.08 -7.35
CA GLY A 55 7.85 -1.22 -7.81
C GLY A 55 7.95 -1.17 -9.33
N GLN A 56 9.04 -0.61 -9.84
CA GLN A 56 9.36 -0.64 -11.26
C GLN A 56 10.33 -1.79 -11.57
N HIS A 57 9.99 -2.61 -12.56
CA HIS A 57 10.85 -3.70 -13.03
C HIS A 57 12.14 -3.14 -13.65
N ASP A 58 13.26 -3.81 -13.42
CA ASP A 58 14.60 -3.44 -13.92
C ASP A 58 15.00 -1.98 -13.63
N SER A 59 14.50 -1.41 -12.54
CA SER A 59 14.88 -0.08 -12.09
C SER A 59 15.89 -0.15 -10.94
N GLY A 60 16.79 0.84 -10.91
CA GLY A 60 17.77 0.98 -9.84
C GLY A 60 17.13 1.30 -8.49
N TYR A 61 17.86 0.99 -7.41
CA TYR A 61 17.40 1.21 -6.04
C TYR A 61 16.91 2.64 -5.75
N GLN A 62 17.60 3.66 -6.30
CA GLN A 62 17.19 5.06 -6.13
C GLN A 62 15.81 5.32 -6.75
N ILE A 63 15.52 4.78 -7.94
CA ILE A 63 14.21 4.92 -8.57
C ILE A 63 13.11 4.31 -7.69
N GLN A 64 13.39 3.18 -7.01
CA GLN A 64 12.43 2.61 -6.07
C GLN A 64 12.19 3.50 -4.84
N LEU A 65 13.23 4.17 -4.32
CA LEU A 65 13.10 5.15 -3.25
C LEU A 65 12.31 6.39 -3.70
N ASP A 66 12.43 6.77 -4.98
CA ASP A 66 11.66 7.86 -5.59
C ASP A 66 10.17 7.50 -5.63
N HIS A 67 9.84 6.27 -6.01
CA HIS A 67 8.46 5.77 -5.97
C HIS A 67 7.94 5.73 -4.54
N PHE A 68 8.75 5.29 -3.58
CA PHE A 68 8.37 5.30 -2.16
C PHE A 68 8.04 6.72 -1.70
N TYR A 69 8.93 7.67 -1.96
CA TYR A 69 8.74 9.08 -1.60
C TYR A 69 7.48 9.66 -2.24
N THR A 70 7.27 9.39 -3.54
CA THR A 70 6.10 9.86 -4.28
C THR A 70 4.80 9.27 -3.71
N ALA A 71 4.79 7.98 -3.41
CA ALA A 71 3.65 7.32 -2.77
C ALA A 71 3.36 7.93 -1.38
N LEU A 72 4.40 8.18 -0.59
CA LEU A 72 4.28 8.74 0.75
C LEU A 72 3.63 10.13 0.72
N VAL A 73 4.18 11.05 -0.09
CA VAL A 73 3.65 12.42 -0.22
C VAL A 73 2.23 12.43 -0.76
N LYS A 74 1.92 11.54 -1.72
CA LYS A 74 0.58 11.42 -2.29
C LYS A 74 -0.44 10.90 -1.27
N THR A 75 -0.06 9.94 -0.43
CA THR A 75 -0.97 9.32 0.55
C THR A 75 -1.24 10.22 1.75
N PHE A 76 -0.23 10.90 2.29
CA PHE A 76 -0.31 11.54 3.61
C PHE A 76 -0.29 13.08 3.59
N GLN A 77 -0.59 13.69 2.43
CA GLN A 77 -0.55 15.14 2.16
C GLN A 77 0.86 15.78 2.10
N PRO A 78 1.02 16.86 1.29
CA PRO A 78 2.29 17.54 1.06
C PRO A 78 2.75 18.49 2.19
N ASP A 79 1.90 18.81 3.16
CA ASP A 79 2.19 19.81 4.20
C ASP A 79 3.15 19.29 5.28
N ILE A 80 3.43 17.99 5.28
CA ILE A 80 4.43 17.40 6.15
C ILE A 80 5.78 17.40 5.40
N PRO A 81 6.78 18.20 5.83
CA PRO A 81 8.06 18.27 5.13
C PRO A 81 8.84 16.97 5.32
N VAL A 82 8.68 16.06 4.36
CA VAL A 82 9.47 14.84 4.25
C VAL A 82 10.56 15.08 3.23
N LYS A 83 11.82 14.82 3.60
CA LYS A 83 12.92 14.85 2.64
C LYS A 83 13.03 13.49 1.97
N LYS A 84 13.36 13.50 0.69
CA LYS A 84 13.67 12.29 -0.06
C LYS A 84 14.87 11.57 0.56
N ALA A 85 14.65 10.35 1.01
CA ALA A 85 15.68 9.52 1.61
C ALA A 85 16.55 8.83 0.55
N ARG A 86 17.82 8.56 0.88
CA ARG A 86 18.76 7.79 0.05
C ARG A 86 18.89 6.31 0.45
N LYS A 87 18.24 5.93 1.56
CA LYS A 87 18.24 4.58 2.15
C LYS A 87 16.82 4.23 2.59
N LEU A 88 16.44 2.96 2.43
CA LEU A 88 15.11 2.44 2.76
C LEU A 88 14.78 2.56 4.25
N GLU A 89 15.73 2.25 5.14
CA GLU A 89 15.56 2.40 6.59
C GLU A 89 15.08 3.81 6.95
N ARG A 90 15.68 4.81 6.31
CA ARG A 90 15.30 6.20 6.53
C ARG A 90 13.90 6.50 6.00
N SER A 91 13.55 5.98 4.81
CA SER A 91 12.20 6.09 4.25
C SER A 91 11.12 5.50 5.18
N ILE A 92 11.41 4.36 5.82
CA ILE A 92 10.49 3.72 6.77
C ILE A 92 10.34 4.55 8.05
N ILE A 93 11.43 5.09 8.59
CA ILE A 93 11.38 6.01 9.74
C ILE A 93 10.53 7.24 9.41
N ASP A 94 10.75 7.82 8.22
CA ASP A 94 9.99 8.98 7.76
C ASP A 94 8.49 8.65 7.58
N PHE A 95 8.16 7.47 7.05
CA PHE A 95 6.79 6.95 7.00
C PHE A 95 6.15 6.86 8.39
N ASN A 96 6.80 6.19 9.35
CA ASN A 96 6.25 6.01 10.70
C ASN A 96 6.02 7.36 11.38
N ARG A 97 6.95 8.31 11.21
CA ARG A 97 6.83 9.67 11.75
C ARG A 97 5.62 10.42 11.17
N VAL A 98 5.38 10.29 9.87
CA VAL A 98 4.23 10.89 9.19
C VAL A 98 2.93 10.26 9.68
N TYR A 99 2.89 8.93 9.73
CA TYR A 99 1.74 8.16 10.19
C TYR A 99 1.32 8.56 11.62
N GLN A 100 2.27 8.60 12.55
CA GLN A 100 1.99 8.97 13.95
C GLN A 100 1.43 10.40 14.09
N LYS A 101 1.90 11.36 13.27
CA LYS A 101 1.38 12.74 13.29
C LYS A 101 -0.06 12.87 12.82
N MET A 102 -0.52 11.98 11.95
CA MET A 102 -1.92 11.98 11.49
C MET A 102 -2.90 11.39 12.50
N HIS A 103 -2.40 10.58 13.44
CA HIS A 103 -3.21 9.89 14.43
C HIS A 103 -3.06 10.48 15.85
N ALA A 104 -2.34 11.60 15.98
CA ALA A 104 -2.22 12.39 17.21
C ALA A 104 -3.18 13.58 17.17
#